data_AF-A0A497YLE1-F1
#
_entry.id   AF-A0A497YLE1-F1
#
_cell.length_a   1.000
_cell.length_b   1.000
_cell.length_c   1.000
_cell.angle_alpha   90.00
_cell.angle_beta   90.00
_cell.angle_gamma   90.00
#
_symmetry.space_group_name_H-M   'P 1'
#
loop_
_entity.id
_entity.type
_entity.pdbx_description
1 polymer ?
#
loop_
_entity_poly.entity_id
_entity_poly.type
_entity_poly.pdbx_seq_one_letter_code
_entity_poly.pdbx_strand_id
1 'polypeptide(L)'
;MKRIIFKFWLKNILISIALFIIYRIVIAETNHADGNFLEWILQILDILLNLAYSFIYLIAMAFCSFAIFLNLIDKIRNSLYLSLLTFLGIPLFYVIFIIITILTDNLLYNNTVTVFRNILIFSMIYLFFTTLEFLIFRKRINKFRTE
;
A
#
# COMPACT_ATOMS: atom_id res chain seq x y z
N MET A 1 17.08 1.82 20.28
CA MET A 1 16.66 1.67 18.85
C MET A 1 15.52 0.69 18.59
N LYS A 2 15.49 -0.53 19.15
CA LYS A 2 14.42 -1.52 18.89
C LYS A 2 12.99 -0.96 19.03
N ARG A 3 12.72 -0.25 20.13
CA ARG A 3 11.42 0.42 20.40
C ARG A 3 11.06 1.49 19.35
N ILE A 4 12.04 2.18 18.77
CA ILE A 4 11.80 3.20 17.73
C ILE A 4 11.38 2.51 16.44
N ILE A 5 12.15 1.51 15.99
CA ILE A 5 11.86 0.76 14.77
C ILE A 5 10.49 0.07 14.86
N PHE A 6 10.18 -0.55 16.00
CA PHE A 6 8.86 -1.15 16.24
C PHE A 6 7.71 -0.12 16.14
N LYS A 7 7.90 1.12 16.64
CA LYS A 7 6.89 2.18 16.50
C LYS A 7 6.65 2.59 15.05
N PHE A 8 7.68 2.57 14.20
CA PHE A 8 7.53 2.85 12.77
C PHE A 8 6.85 1.67 12.06
N TRP A 9 7.29 0.44 12.31
CA TRP A 9 6.58 -0.74 11.82
C TRP A 9 5.09 -0.75 12.16
N LEU A 10 4.73 -0.42 13.41
CA LEU A 10 3.33 -0.34 13.85
C LEU A 10 2.55 0.76 13.11
N LYS A 11 3.15 1.93 12.91
CA LYS A 11 2.53 3.01 12.13
C LYS A 11 2.29 2.59 10.69
N ASN A 12 3.26 1.92 10.07
CA ASN A 12 3.13 1.40 8.72
C ASN A 12 1.96 0.42 8.56
N ILE A 13 1.80 -0.50 9.52
CA ILE A 13 0.64 -1.40 9.57
C ILE A 13 -0.67 -0.62 9.73
N LEU A 14 -0.72 0.35 10.64
CA LEU A 14 -1.93 1.16 10.84
C LEU A 14 -2.31 1.95 9.59
N ILE A 15 -1.33 2.49 8.85
CA ILE A 15 -1.55 3.16 7.56
C ILE A 15 -2.12 2.17 6.54
N SER A 16 -1.57 0.95 6.47
CA SER A 16 -2.05 -0.10 5.56
C SER A 16 -3.50 -0.48 5.85
N ILE A 17 -3.84 -0.67 7.13
CA ILE A 17 -5.21 -0.98 7.57
C ILE A 17 -6.16 0.19 7.27
N ALA A 18 -5.75 1.43 7.57
CA ALA A 18 -6.55 2.61 7.29
C ALA A 18 -6.85 2.76 5.79
N LEU A 19 -5.85 2.58 4.93
CA LEU A 19 -6.03 2.62 3.48
C LEU A 19 -6.94 1.51 2.98
N PHE A 20 -6.84 0.30 3.55
CA PHE A 20 -7.76 -0.79 3.22
C PHE A 20 -9.21 -0.44 3.59
N ILE A 21 -9.46 0.11 4.78
CA ILE A 21 -10.81 0.53 5.19
C ILE A 21 -11.35 1.61 4.26
N ILE A 22 -10.55 2.64 3.95
CA ILE A 22 -10.95 3.72 3.05
C ILE A 22 -11.24 3.18 1.65
N TYR A 23 -10.42 2.27 1.13
CA TYR A 23 -10.66 1.59 -0.16
C TYR A 23 -12.00 0.88 -0.18
N ARG A 24 -12.36 0.18 0.91
CA ARG A 24 -13.65 -0.50 1.03
C ARG A 24 -14.83 0.46 1.05
N ILE A 25 -14.71 1.61 1.72
CA ILE A 25 -15.76 2.64 1.73
C ILE A 25 -15.97 3.19 0.32
N VAL A 26 -14.88 3.54 -0.37
CA VAL A 26 -14.94 4.09 -1.74
C VAL A 26 -15.62 3.12 -2.72
N ILE A 27 -15.36 1.81 -2.60
CA ILE A 27 -16.03 0.81 -3.45
C ILE A 27 -17.49 0.61 -3.07
N ALA A 28 -17.82 0.62 -1.77
CA ALA A 28 -19.19 0.44 -1.31
C ALA A 28 -20.11 1.56 -1.82
N GLU A 29 -19.61 2.80 -1.89
CA GLU A 29 -20.37 3.96 -2.38
C GLU A 29 -20.55 3.97 -3.92
N THR A 30 -19.73 3.24 -4.68
CA THR A 30 -19.83 3.20 -6.15
C THR A 30 -20.85 2.20 -6.70
N ASN A 31 -21.43 1.32 -5.87
CA ASN A 31 -22.29 0.22 -6.31
C ASN A 31 -23.77 0.45 -5.97
N HIS A 32 -24.42 1.37 -6.71
CA HIS A 32 -25.88 1.51 -6.69
C HIS A 32 -26.41 1.58 -8.12
N ALA A 33 -26.83 0.44 -8.65
CA ALA A 33 -27.66 0.37 -9.85
C ALA A 33 -28.76 -0.68 -9.62
N ASP A 34 -30.01 -0.22 -9.69
CA ASP A 34 -31.19 -1.08 -9.73
C ASP A 34 -31.16 -1.90 -11.02
N GLY A 35 -30.83 -3.19 -10.91
CA GLY A 35 -30.63 -4.11 -12.03
C GLY A 35 -31.36 -5.44 -11.87
N ASN A 36 -31.49 -6.19 -12.97
CA ASN A 36 -32.13 -7.51 -12.98
C ASN A 36 -31.33 -8.55 -12.17
N PHE A 37 -31.95 -9.69 -11.81
CA PHE A 37 -31.34 -10.73 -10.96
C PHE A 37 -29.93 -11.19 -11.40
N LEU A 38 -29.66 -11.25 -12.71
CA LEU A 38 -28.35 -11.60 -13.26
C LEU A 38 -27.31 -10.49 -13.00
N GLU A 39 -27.69 -9.22 -13.17
CA GLU A 39 -26.81 -8.08 -12.87
C GLU A 39 -26.50 -8.02 -11.37
N TRP A 40 -27.46 -8.33 -10.52
CA TRP A 40 -27.26 -8.44 -9.08
C TRP A 40 -26.23 -9.54 -8.71
N ILE A 41 -26.28 -10.71 -9.36
CA ILE A 41 -25.27 -11.77 -9.17
C ILE A 41 -23.88 -11.30 -9.61
N LEU A 42 -23.79 -10.66 -10.78
CA LEU A 42 -22.52 -10.14 -11.29
C LEU A 42 -21.94 -9.05 -10.38
N GLN A 43 -22.79 -8.17 -9.82
CA GLN A 43 -22.37 -7.17 -8.84
C GLN A 43 -21.80 -7.80 -7.55
N ILE A 44 -22.46 -8.84 -7.02
CA ILE A 44 -21.93 -9.56 -5.85
C ILE A 44 -20.57 -10.19 -6.15
N LEU A 45 -20.44 -10.82 -7.32
CA LEU A 45 -19.18 -11.44 -7.72
C LEU A 45 -18.07 -10.40 -7.88
N ASP A 46 -18.36 -9.24 -8.45
CA ASP A 46 -17.40 -8.13 -8.57
C ASP A 46 -17.00 -7.55 -7.21
N ILE A 47 -17.94 -7.40 -6.27
CA ILE A 47 -17.65 -6.98 -4.89
C ILE A 47 -16.73 -8.00 -4.19
N LEU A 48 -16.98 -9.30 -4.40
CA LEU A 48 -16.21 -10.38 -3.78
C LEU A 48 -14.80 -10.49 -4.38
N LEU A 49 -14.68 -10.30 -5.69
CA LEU A 49 -13.40 -10.22 -6.39
C LEU A 49 -12.57 -9.01 -5.92
N ASN A 50 -13.20 -7.83 -5.83
CA ASN A 50 -12.60 -6.62 -5.27
C ASN A 50 -12.16 -6.79 -3.81
N LEU A 51 -12.98 -7.47 -3.00
CA LEU A 51 -12.64 -7.81 -1.63
C LEU A 51 -11.39 -8.69 -1.58
N ALA A 52 -11.35 -9.76 -2.39
CA ALA A 52 -10.20 -10.66 -2.46
C ALA A 52 -8.92 -9.90 -2.86
N TYR A 53 -8.95 -9.09 -3.91
CA TYR A 53 -7.78 -8.31 -4.35
C TYR A 53 -7.30 -7.31 -3.29
N SER A 54 -8.22 -6.57 -2.68
CA SER A 54 -7.87 -5.61 -1.62
C SER A 54 -7.31 -6.27 -0.37
N PHE A 55 -7.79 -7.46 -0.03
CA PHE A 55 -7.31 -8.22 1.11
C PHE A 55 -5.93 -8.83 0.85
N ILE A 56 -5.70 -9.38 -0.35
CA ILE A 56 -4.38 -9.84 -0.80
C ILE A 56 -3.39 -8.67 -0.75
N TYR A 57 -3.80 -7.49 -1.23
CA TYR A 57 -2.99 -6.28 -1.12
C TYR A 57 -2.64 -5.96 0.33
N LEU A 58 -3.61 -5.94 1.25
CA LEU A 58 -3.36 -5.69 2.67
C LEU A 58 -2.35 -6.69 3.28
N ILE A 59 -2.51 -7.98 3.00
CA ILE A 59 -1.59 -9.03 3.47
C ILE A 59 -0.19 -8.81 2.91
N ALA A 60 -0.08 -8.52 1.61
CA ALA A 60 1.19 -8.24 0.97
C ALA A 60 1.88 -7.04 1.64
N MET A 61 1.17 -5.94 1.85
CA MET A 61 1.73 -4.73 2.49
C MET A 61 2.13 -4.99 3.96
N ALA A 62 1.33 -5.75 4.70
CA ALA A 62 1.66 -6.17 6.06
C ALA A 62 2.95 -7.03 6.08
N PHE A 63 3.08 -7.98 5.16
CA PHE A 63 4.29 -8.79 5.05
C PHE A 63 5.50 -7.94 4.64
N CYS A 64 5.32 -7.00 3.72
CA CYS A 64 6.37 -6.09 3.26
C CYS A 64 6.85 -5.15 4.37
N SER A 65 5.95 -4.75 5.28
CA SER A 65 6.31 -3.88 6.41
C SER A 65 7.41 -4.48 7.29
N PHE A 66 7.57 -5.82 7.33
CA PHE A 66 8.65 -6.45 8.08
C PHE A 66 10.05 -6.05 7.58
N ALA A 67 10.18 -5.59 6.33
CA ALA A 67 11.43 -5.03 5.82
C ALA A 67 11.94 -3.86 6.68
N ILE A 68 11.06 -3.10 7.35
CA ILE A 68 11.44 -2.02 8.27
C ILE A 68 12.34 -2.53 9.41
N PHE A 69 12.17 -3.78 9.86
CA PHE A 69 13.02 -4.37 10.89
C PHE A 69 14.45 -4.60 10.44
N LEU A 70 14.76 -4.59 9.14
CA LEU A 70 16.15 -4.61 8.66
C LEU A 70 16.95 -3.39 9.16
N ASN A 71 16.29 -2.29 9.54
CA ASN A 71 16.95 -1.16 10.22
C ASN A 71 17.43 -1.48 11.65
N LEU A 72 17.17 -2.67 12.19
CA LEU A 72 17.83 -3.17 13.39
C LEU A 72 19.32 -3.39 13.15
N ILE A 73 19.72 -3.64 11.90
CA ILE A 73 21.11 -3.81 11.48
C ILE A 73 21.74 -2.42 11.30
N ASP A 74 22.80 -2.13 12.05
CA ASP A 74 23.45 -0.81 12.06
C ASP A 74 23.94 -0.37 10.67
N LYS A 75 24.48 -1.31 9.87
CA LYS A 75 24.95 -1.07 8.50
C LYS A 75 23.82 -0.59 7.58
N ILE A 76 22.63 -1.18 7.71
CA ILE A 76 21.44 -0.82 6.92
C ILE A 76 20.91 0.53 7.39
N ARG A 77 20.74 0.70 8.70
CA ARG A 77 20.21 1.92 9.31
C ARG A 77 21.04 3.16 8.99
N ASN A 78 22.37 3.04 9.04
CA ASN A 78 23.27 4.17 8.87
C ASN A 78 23.38 4.59 7.40
N SER A 79 23.22 3.65 6.47
CA SER A 79 23.14 3.92 5.03
C SER A 79 21.78 4.51 4.64
N LEU A 80 21.80 5.69 4.00
CA LEU A 80 20.57 6.35 3.55
C LEU A 80 19.81 5.48 2.54
N TYR A 81 20.51 4.95 1.54
CA TYR A 81 19.92 4.16 0.47
C TYR A 81 19.37 2.81 0.97
N LEU A 82 20.11 2.10 1.81
CA LEU A 82 19.64 0.81 2.33
C LEU A 82 18.43 1.00 3.25
N SER A 83 18.47 2.01 4.12
CA SER A 83 17.34 2.34 4.97
C SER A 83 16.12 2.76 4.14
N LEU A 84 16.28 3.58 3.10
CA LEU A 84 15.19 3.95 2.19
C LEU A 84 14.54 2.71 1.56
N LEU A 85 15.36 1.76 1.10
CA LEU A 85 14.89 0.55 0.44
C LEU A 85 14.02 -0.32 1.37
N THR A 86 14.27 -0.31 2.68
CA THR A 86 13.43 -1.03 3.65
C THR A 86 12.02 -0.46 3.81
N PHE A 87 11.81 0.82 3.47
CA PHE A 87 10.50 1.47 3.52
C PHE A 87 9.81 1.47 2.16
N LEU A 88 10.57 1.69 1.08
CA LEU A 88 10.01 1.91 -0.26
C LEU A 88 10.23 0.77 -1.24
N GLY A 89 11.18 -0.13 -1.02
CA GLY A 89 11.60 -1.10 -2.03
C GLY A 89 10.45 -1.94 -2.58
N ILE A 90 9.72 -2.62 -1.70
CA ILE A 90 8.61 -3.48 -2.12
C ILE A 90 7.39 -2.67 -2.58
N PRO A 91 6.95 -1.63 -1.87
CA PRO A 91 5.85 -0.77 -2.33
C PRO A 91 6.07 -0.17 -3.71
N LEU A 92 7.31 0.22 -4.01
CA LEU A 92 7.69 0.84 -5.28
C LEU A 92 7.71 -0.20 -6.40
N PHE A 93 8.24 -1.40 -6.14
CA PHE A 93 8.14 -2.53 -7.06
C PHE A 93 6.68 -2.86 -7.40
N TYR A 94 5.80 -2.89 -6.40
CA TYR A 94 4.38 -3.19 -6.59
C TYR A 94 3.67 -2.14 -7.46
N VAL A 95 3.96 -0.85 -7.24
CA VAL A 95 3.40 0.24 -8.04
C VAL A 95 3.88 0.18 -9.48
N ILE A 96 5.17 -0.10 -9.71
CA ILE A 96 5.72 -0.30 -11.05
C ILE A 96 5.01 -1.46 -11.75
N PHE A 97 4.83 -2.59 -11.05
CA PHE A 97 4.15 -3.75 -11.61
C PHE A 97 2.73 -3.42 -12.06
N ILE A 98 1.93 -2.73 -11.23
CA ILE A 98 0.57 -2.32 -11.60
C ILE A 98 0.57 -1.37 -12.81
N ILE A 99 1.48 -0.41 -12.84
CA ILE A 99 1.58 0.54 -13.97
C ILE A 99 1.85 -0.21 -15.27
N ILE A 100 2.80 -1.16 -15.28
CA ILE A 100 3.12 -1.96 -16.46
C ILE A 100 1.91 -2.78 -16.90
N THR A 101 1.18 -3.43 -15.98
CA THR A 101 -0.01 -4.20 -16.30
C THR A 101 -1.10 -3.32 -16.93
N ILE A 102 -1.37 -2.16 -16.34
CA ILE A 102 -2.37 -1.21 -16.86
C ILE A 102 -2.00 -0.72 -18.27
N LEU A 103 -0.71 -0.45 -18.52
CA LEU A 103 -0.22 0.01 -19.83
C LEU A 103 -0.26 -1.11 -20.88
N THR A 104 0.07 -2.34 -20.50
CA THR A 104 0.15 -3.49 -21.43
C THR A 104 -1.24 -3.91 -21.90
N ASP A 105 -2.21 -3.95 -21.00
CA ASP A 105 -3.56 -4.42 -21.30
C ASP A 105 -4.47 -3.31 -21.86
N ASN A 106 -3.94 -2.10 -22.16
CA ASN A 106 -4.70 -0.91 -22.59
C ASN A 106 -5.94 -0.63 -21.69
N LEU A 107 -5.86 -1.01 -20.41
CA LEU A 107 -6.95 -0.96 -19.45
C LEU A 107 -7.38 0.48 -19.11
N LEU A 108 -6.63 1.50 -19.53
CA LEU A 108 -7.01 2.91 -19.33
C LEU A 108 -8.23 3.37 -20.15
N TYR A 109 -8.57 2.67 -21.25
CA TYR A 109 -9.60 3.13 -22.19
C TYR A 109 -10.99 2.52 -21.99
N ASN A 110 -11.12 1.47 -21.16
CA ASN A 110 -12.42 0.85 -20.89
C ASN A 110 -12.99 1.35 -19.54
N ASN A 111 -14.24 1.81 -19.57
CA ASN A 111 -14.96 2.30 -18.37
C ASN A 111 -15.17 1.23 -17.28
N THR A 112 -14.87 -0.03 -17.56
CA THR A 112 -14.95 -1.16 -16.61
C THR A 112 -13.73 -1.27 -15.68
N VAL A 113 -12.69 -0.46 -15.86
CA VAL A 113 -11.41 -0.56 -15.13
C VAL A 113 -11.37 0.37 -13.92
N THR A 114 -12.41 0.33 -13.08
CA THR A 114 -12.45 1.06 -11.80
C THR A 114 -11.49 0.45 -10.77
N VAL A 115 -11.36 -0.88 -10.76
CA VAL A 115 -10.59 -1.64 -9.76
C VAL A 115 -9.10 -1.36 -9.81
N PHE A 116 -8.45 -1.61 -10.95
CA PHE A 116 -6.99 -1.40 -11.09
C PHE A 116 -6.60 0.07 -10.92
N ARG A 117 -7.45 1.00 -11.38
CA ARG A 117 -7.25 2.44 -11.17
C ARG A 117 -7.30 2.79 -9.68
N ASN A 118 -8.29 2.28 -8.94
CA ASN A 118 -8.39 2.50 -7.50
C ASN A 118 -7.18 1.87 -6.78
N ILE A 119 -6.81 0.62 -7.09
CA ILE A 119 -5.64 -0.02 -6.49
C ILE A 119 -4.36 0.81 -6.73
N LEU A 120 -4.19 1.36 -7.94
CA LEU A 120 -3.05 2.22 -8.26
C LEU A 120 -3.05 3.50 -7.41
N ILE A 121 -4.19 4.21 -7.31
CA ILE A 121 -4.32 5.44 -6.52
C ILE A 121 -3.96 5.17 -5.05
N PHE A 122 -4.53 4.12 -4.45
CA PHE A 122 -4.25 3.76 -3.07
C PHE A 122 -2.78 3.33 -2.87
N SER A 123 -2.19 2.67 -3.86
CA SER A 123 -0.76 2.31 -3.82
C SER A 123 0.15 3.53 -3.90
N MET A 124 -0.20 4.55 -4.69
CA MET A 124 0.52 5.83 -4.71
C MET A 124 0.39 6.58 -3.38
N ILE A 125 -0.81 6.61 -2.78
CA ILE A 125 -1.04 7.22 -1.47
C ILE A 125 -0.21 6.50 -0.40
N TYR A 126 -0.16 5.17 -0.44
CA TYR A 126 0.69 4.39 0.46
C TYR A 126 2.18 4.73 0.29
N LEU A 127 2.67 4.81 -0.95
CA LEU A 127 4.06 5.23 -1.25
C LEU A 127 4.39 6.61 -0.67
N PHE A 128 3.44 7.55 -0.77
CA PHE A 128 3.60 8.88 -0.20
C PHE A 128 3.74 8.81 1.33
N PHE A 129 2.86 8.08 2.01
CA PHE A 129 2.94 7.92 3.47
C PHE A 129 4.22 7.22 3.92
N THR A 130 4.67 6.18 3.21
CA THR A 130 5.92 5.48 3.55
C THR A 130 7.16 6.32 3.30
N THR A 131 7.13 7.20 2.29
CA THR A 131 8.18 8.19 2.07
C THR A 131 8.24 9.18 3.23
N LEU A 132 7.10 9.73 3.66
CA LEU A 132 7.03 10.62 4.83
C LEU A 132 7.51 9.91 6.09
N GLU A 133 7.12 8.65 6.27
CA GLU A 133 7.52 7.83 7.40
C GLU A 133 9.04 7.65 7.45
N PHE A 134 9.68 7.35 6.32
CA PHE A 134 11.12 7.27 6.19
C PHE A 134 11.82 8.60 6.54
N LEU A 135 11.31 9.73 6.04
CA LEU A 135 11.90 11.04 6.33
C LEU A 135 11.85 11.35 7.84
N ILE A 136 10.73 11.05 8.50
CA ILE A 136 10.58 11.21 9.95
C ILE A 136 11.49 10.25 10.71
N PHE A 137 11.63 9.00 10.24
CA PHE A 137 12.56 8.02 10.80
C PHE A 137 14.00 8.52 10.74
N ARG A 138 14.42 9.09 9.60
CA ARG A 138 15.77 9.63 9.42
C ARG A 138 16.05 10.82 10.32
N LYS A 139 15.11 11.77 10.41
CA LYS A 139 15.20 12.90 11.35
C LYS A 139 15.38 12.42 12.78
N ARG A 140 14.62 11.39 13.18
CA ARG A 140 14.69 10.83 14.54
C ARG A 140 16.03 10.14 14.81
N ILE A 141 16.55 9.33 13.88
CA ILE A 141 17.87 8.68 14.04
C ILE A 141 19.00 9.71 14.16
N ASN A 142 18.99 10.73 13.31
CA ASN A 142 20.05 11.73 13.32
C ASN A 142 20.10 12.49 14.65
N LYS A 143 18.92 12.79 15.24
CA LYS A 143 18.85 13.41 16.58
C LYS A 143 19.52 12.56 17.66
N PHE A 144 19.29 11.24 17.67
CA PHE A 144 19.92 10.31 18.61
C PHE A 144 21.41 10.07 18.37
N ARG A 145 21.96 10.51 17.24
CA ARG A 145 23.40 10.40 16.95
C ARG A 145 24.19 11.62 17.42
N THR A 146 23.52 12.76 17.58
CA THR A 146 24.10 14.04 18.02
C THR A 146 24.00 14.26 19.54
N GLU A 147 23.25 13.42 20.24
CA GLU A 147 23.20 13.31 21.71
C GLU A 147 24.16 12.21 22.17
#